data_AF-A0A3N5ZQS6-F1
#
_entry.id   AF-A0A3N5ZQS6-F1
#
_cell.length_a   1.000
_cell.length_b   1.000
_cell.length_c   1.000
_cell.angle_alpha   90.00
_cell.angle_beta   90.00
_cell.angle_gamma   90.00
#
_symmetry.space_group_name_H-M   'P 1'
#
loop_
_entity.id
_entity.type
_entity.pdbx_description
1 polymer ?
#
loop_
_entity_poly.entity_id
_entity_poly.type
_entity_poly.pdbx_seq_one_letter_code
_entity_poly.pdbx_strand_id
1 'polypeptide(L)'
;MKKLIIYLLTFAVAFVVLQVLCGLFLTLVYTPDISSAWYMQATAPSTTIFGISVSISSFIIAMISAAIAFLLTSQFQITKKGAQ
;
A
#
# COMPACT_ATOMS: atom_id res chain seq x y z
N MET A 1 3.81 -0.24 24.17
CA MET A 1 3.70 -1.26 23.10
C MET A 1 2.27 -1.64 22.72
N LYS A 2 1.36 -1.98 23.65
CA LYS A 2 -0.02 -2.43 23.31
C LYS A 2 -0.80 -1.47 22.40
N LYS A 3 -0.72 -0.15 22.65
CA LYS A 3 -1.42 0.88 21.86
C LYS A 3 -0.93 0.96 20.40
N LEU A 4 0.38 0.80 20.17
CA LEU A 4 0.97 0.79 18.83
C LEU A 4 0.50 -0.43 18.03
N ILE A 5 0.46 -1.61 18.66
CA ILE A 5 0.02 -2.86 18.00
C ILE A 5 -1.45 -2.76 17.59
N ILE A 6 -2.32 -2.26 18.48
CA ILE A 6 -3.75 -2.08 18.18
C ILE A 6 -3.93 -1.07 17.03
N TYR A 7 -3.19 0.02 17.04
CA TYR A 7 -3.19 1.02 15.96
C TYR A 7 -2.77 0.41 14.62
N LEU A 8 -1.62 -0.29 14.58
CA LEU A 8 -1.11 -0.92 13.37
C LEU A 8 -2.05 -2.00 12.82
N LEU A 9 -2.66 -2.80 13.69
CA LEU A 9 -3.64 -3.81 13.28
C LEU A 9 -4.87 -3.15 12.64
N THR A 10 -5.38 -2.08 13.26
CA THR A 10 -6.53 -1.33 12.74
C THR A 10 -6.20 -0.67 11.41
N PHE A 11 -5.02 -0.06 11.31
CA PHE A 11 -4.51 0.53 10.08
C PHE A 11 -4.38 -0.50 8.97
N ALA A 12 -3.83 -1.70 9.25
CA ALA A 12 -3.68 -2.75 8.27
C ALA A 12 -5.03 -3.20 7.69
N VAL A 13 -6.06 -3.37 8.54
CA VAL A 13 -7.42 -3.69 8.08
C VAL A 13 -7.97 -2.58 7.20
N ALA A 14 -7.87 -1.32 7.65
CA ALA A 14 -8.33 -0.17 6.87
C ALA A 14 -7.61 -0.04 5.52
N PHE A 15 -6.30 -0.31 5.50
CA PHE A 15 -5.49 -0.30 4.29
C PHE A 15 -5.96 -1.35 3.28
N VAL A 16 -6.24 -2.58 3.73
CA VAL A 16 -6.77 -3.64 2.86
C VAL A 16 -8.13 -3.24 2.29
N VAL A 17 -9.03 -2.72 3.13
CA VAL A 17 -10.35 -2.26 2.68
C VAL A 17 -10.20 -1.15 1.63
N LEU A 18 -9.35 -0.15 1.88
CA LEU A 18 -9.08 0.91 0.93
C LEU A 18 -8.52 0.36 -0.38
N GLN A 19 -7.61 -0.59 -0.32
CA GLN A 19 -6.99 -1.16 -1.52
C GLN A 19 -8.00 -1.95 -2.37
N VAL A 20 -8.92 -2.67 -1.73
CA VAL A 20 -10.03 -3.34 -2.42
C VAL A 20 -10.96 -2.32 -3.07
N LEU A 21 -11.31 -1.24 -2.36
CA LEU A 21 -12.17 -0.18 -2.90
C LEU A 21 -11.52 0.56 -4.07
N CYS A 22 -10.23 0.91 -3.97
CA CYS A 22 -9.47 1.51 -5.06
C CYS A 22 -9.36 0.55 -6.26
N GLY A 23 -9.13 -0.73 -6.00
CA GLY A 23 -9.13 -1.76 -7.05
C GLY A 23 -10.47 -1.85 -7.76
N LEU A 24 -11.57 -1.88 -7.01
CA LEU A 24 -12.92 -1.88 -7.55
C LEU A 24 -13.19 -0.62 -8.38
N PHE A 25 -12.84 0.56 -7.85
CA PHE A 25 -12.97 1.81 -8.57
C PHE A 25 -12.18 1.81 -9.88
N LEU A 26 -10.94 1.30 -9.85
CA LEU A 26 -10.14 1.16 -11.05
C LEU A 26 -10.81 0.24 -12.07
N THR A 27 -11.38 -0.90 -11.65
CA THR A 27 -12.10 -1.79 -12.57
C THR A 27 -13.38 -1.18 -13.15
N LEU A 28 -14.03 -0.26 -12.45
CA LEU A 28 -15.23 0.43 -12.94
C LEU A 28 -14.88 1.50 -13.99
N VAL A 29 -13.74 2.18 -13.83
CA VAL A 29 -13.32 3.29 -14.70
C VAL A 29 -12.42 2.79 -15.85
N TYR A 30 -11.73 1.67 -15.67
CA TYR A 30 -10.82 1.12 -16.66
C TYR A 30 -11.56 0.25 -17.68
N THR A 31 -11.54 0.66 -18.94
CA THR A 31 -11.96 -0.19 -20.06
C THR A 31 -10.73 -0.92 -20.60
N PRO A 32 -10.64 -2.26 -20.50
CA PRO A 32 -9.49 -2.99 -21.03
C PRO A 32 -9.52 -3.00 -22.56
N ASP A 33 -8.42 -2.59 -23.20
CA ASP A 33 -8.23 -2.77 -24.63
C ASP A 33 -7.65 -4.16 -24.91
N ILE A 34 -8.56 -5.10 -25.19
CA ILE A 34 -8.23 -6.50 -25.43
C ILE A 34 -7.52 -6.66 -26.78
N SER A 35 -7.86 -5.84 -27.76
CA SER A 35 -7.27 -5.86 -29.10
C SER A 35 -5.77 -5.57 -29.05
N SER A 36 -5.37 -4.46 -28.42
CA SER A 36 -3.94 -4.11 -28.33
C SER A 36 -3.17 -5.12 -27.46
N ALA A 37 -3.77 -5.64 -26.39
CA ALA A 37 -3.17 -6.68 -25.56
C ALA A 37 -2.90 -7.97 -26.36
N TRP A 38 -3.80 -8.38 -27.25
CA TRP A 38 -3.63 -9.56 -28.10
C TRP A 38 -2.50 -9.39 -29.13
N TYR A 39 -2.39 -8.22 -29.76
CA TYR A 39 -1.29 -7.91 -30.68
C TYR A 39 0.07 -7.84 -29.98
N MET A 40 0.12 -7.30 -28.76
CA MET A 40 1.34 -7.26 -27.95
C MET A 40 1.80 -8.67 -27.56
N GLN A 41 0.88 -9.60 -27.32
CA GLN A 41 1.21 -10.99 -26.99
C GLN A 41 1.86 -11.74 -28.16
N ALA A 42 1.47 -11.47 -29.41
CA ALA A 42 2.10 -12.08 -30.59
C ALA A 42 3.58 -11.67 -30.77
N THR A 43 3.97 -10.53 -30.20
CA THR A 43 5.34 -9.99 -30.28
C THR A 43 6.12 -10.16 -28.97
N ALA A 44 5.48 -10.72 -27.93
CA ALA A 44 6.10 -10.88 -26.63
C ALA A 44 7.19 -11.97 -26.68
N PRO A 45 8.39 -11.72 -26.16
CA PRO A 45 9.44 -12.73 -26.09
C PRO A 45 8.97 -13.93 -25.26
N SER A 46 9.19 -15.15 -25.78
CA SER A 46 8.92 -16.42 -25.08
C SER A 46 9.83 -16.65 -23.87
N THR A 47 10.77 -15.74 -23.63
CA THR A 47 11.68 -15.72 -22.49
C THR A 47 11.22 -14.67 -21.48
N THR A 48 10.79 -15.13 -20.31
CA THR A 48 10.60 -14.23 -19.16
C THR A 48 11.97 -13.94 -18.56
N ILE A 49 12.46 -12.72 -18.71
CA ILE A 49 13.64 -12.27 -17.97
C ILE A 49 13.21 -12.11 -16.52
N PHE A 50 13.62 -13.03 -15.65
CA PHE A 50 13.57 -12.84 -14.21
C PHE A 50 14.62 -11.80 -13.81
N GLY A 51 14.35 -10.53 -14.13
CA GLY A 51 15.10 -9.43 -13.56
C GLY A 51 14.85 -9.40 -12.06
N ILE A 52 15.88 -9.08 -11.28
CA ILE A 52 15.74 -8.79 -9.84
C ILE A 52 14.96 -7.46 -9.74
N SER A 53 13.64 -7.51 -9.90
CA SER A 53 12.76 -6.40 -9.57
C SER A 53 12.65 -6.37 -8.06
N VAL A 54 13.45 -5.51 -7.42
CA VAL A 54 13.30 -5.19 -5.99
C VAL A 54 12.00 -4.39 -5.84
N SER A 55 10.87 -5.09 -5.91
CA SER A 55 9.56 -4.50 -5.69
C SER A 55 9.27 -4.61 -4.20
N ILE A 56 9.59 -3.54 -3.47
CA ILE A 56 9.19 -3.43 -2.06
C ILE A 56 7.66 -3.33 -2.06
N SER A 57 7.01 -4.31 -1.43
CA SER A 57 5.56 -4.33 -1.32
C SER A 57 5.05 -3.01 -0.72
N SER A 58 4.10 -2.34 -1.38
CA SER A 58 3.49 -1.09 -0.92
C SER A 58 2.92 -1.22 0.50
N PHE A 59 2.52 -2.43 0.89
CA PHE A 59 2.08 -2.73 2.25
C PHE A 59 3.18 -2.52 3.29
N ILE A 60 4.42 -2.93 3.00
CA ILE A 60 5.57 -2.76 3.92
C ILE A 60 5.84 -1.27 4.13
N ILE A 61 5.85 -0.49 3.05
CA ILE A 61 6.06 0.96 3.12
C ILE A 61 4.94 1.64 3.91
N ALA A 62 3.69 1.26 3.67
CA ALA A 62 2.54 1.79 4.40
C ALA A 62 2.62 1.47 5.90
N MET A 63 3.04 0.25 6.27
CA MET A 63 3.20 -0.16 7.68
C MET A 63 4.33 0.61 8.38
N ILE A 64 5.45 0.85 7.70
CA ILE A 64 6.55 1.67 8.23
C ILE A 64 6.07 3.12 8.43
N SER A 65 5.38 3.67 7.43
CA SER A 65 4.83 5.03 7.51
C SER A 65 3.84 5.19 8.67
N ALA A 66 2.94 4.23 8.85
CA ALA A 66 1.99 4.21 9.96
C ALA A 66 2.71 4.13 11.32
N ALA A 67 3.74 3.29 11.44
CA ALA A 67 4.54 3.21 12.67
C ALA A 67 5.21 4.56 12.99
N ILE A 68 5.81 5.21 11.99
CA ILE A 68 6.43 6.54 12.16
C ILE A 68 5.38 7.57 12.56
N ALA A 69 4.22 7.60 11.91
CA ALA A 69 3.14 8.52 12.22
C ALA A 69 2.65 8.39 13.67
N PHE A 70 2.51 7.15 14.17
CA PHE A 70 2.15 6.91 15.56
C PHE A 70 3.22 7.43 16.53
N LEU A 71 4.50 7.16 16.24
CA LEU A 71 5.62 7.63 17.06
C LEU A 71 5.66 9.16 17.13
N LEU A 72 5.55 9.83 15.98
CA LEU A 72 5.52 11.29 15.91
C LEU A 72 4.33 11.86 16.71
N THR A 73 3.13 11.32 16.51
CA THR A 73 1.93 11.78 17.23
C THR A 73 2.08 11.59 18.74
N SER A 74 2.67 10.47 19.17
CA SER A 74 2.92 10.22 20.59
C SER A 74 3.90 11.23 21.19
N GLN A 75 4.95 11.63 20.47
CA GLN A 75 5.92 12.64 20.94
C GLN A 75 5.26 14.01 21.08
N PHE A 76 4.48 14.45 20.09
CA PHE A 76 3.74 15.72 20.15
C PHE A 76 2.74 15.77 21.31
N GLN A 77 2.08 14.67 21.64
CA GLN A 77 1.16 14.62 22.77
C GLN A 77 1.87 14.65 24.14
N ILE A 78 3.09 14.10 24.24
CA ILE A 78 3.90 14.19 25.46
C ILE A 78 4.29 15.65 25.73
N THR A 79 4.71 16.39 24.69
CA THR A 79 5.07 17.81 24.81
C THR A 79 3.89 18.67 25.26
N LYS A 80 2.68 18.42 24.77
CA LYS A 80 1.47 19.14 25.22
C LYS A 80 1.12 18.90 26.68
N LYS A 81 1.45 17.72 27.21
CA LYS A 81 1.08 17.31 28.58
C LYS A 81 2.04 17.85 29.66
N GLY A 82 3.24 18.27 29.28
CA GLY A 82 4.21 18.91 30.18
C GLY A 82 4.15 20.44 30.23
N ALA A 83 3.23 21.06 29.46
CA ALA A 83 3.03 22.50 29.39
C ALA A 83 1.71 22.97 30.06
N GLN A 84 0.98 22.05 30.73
CA GLN A 84 -0.12 22.33 31.65
C GLN A 84 0.32 21.99 33.07
#